data_AF-A0A813JS61-F1
#
_entry.id   AF-A0A813JS61-F1
#
_cell.length_a   1.000
_cell.length_b   1.000
_cell.length_c   1.000
_cell.angle_alpha   90.00
_cell.angle_beta   90.00
_cell.angle_gamma   90.00
#
_symmetry.space_group_name_H-M   'P 1'
#
loop_
_entity.id
_entity.type
_entity.pdbx_description
1 polymer ?
#
loop_
_entity_poly.entity_id
_entity_poly.type
_entity_poly.pdbx_seq_one_letter_code
_entity_poly.pdbx_strand_id
1 'polypeptide(L)'
;MPIGTASLILSVWESQRRVLQYAGEANTNPEEVKTSLPQGDPWSLIAMAVVLLLPLLDLRRGPETTDIMLYVDDRAWASTNASDCMNFGRKWKDWSSRLGLKENEAKEKYYRQNYALALEEFAKVGAPPKTISGAPALLGVELAPETGRPFTDKEKKKLDQAALVARKARSLPLPAPRRLRIAAAKAVPKAA
;
A
#
# COMPACT_ATOMS: atom_id res chain seq x y z
N MET A 1 4.96 -17.41 22.68
CA MET A 1 5.08 -16.10 23.34
C MET A 1 4.95 -16.31 24.85
N PRO A 2 5.77 -15.71 25.71
CA PRO A 2 5.61 -15.80 27.17
C PRO A 2 4.24 -15.27 27.61
N ILE A 3 3.63 -15.90 28.61
CA ILE A 3 2.26 -15.58 29.07
C ILE A 3 2.13 -14.11 29.48
N GLY A 4 3.09 -13.58 30.25
CA GLY A 4 3.05 -12.17 30.67
C GLY A 4 3.07 -11.16 29.52
N THR A 5 3.81 -11.45 28.45
CA THR A 5 3.83 -10.61 27.24
C THR A 5 2.49 -10.67 26.50
N ALA A 6 1.90 -11.87 26.39
CA ALA A 6 0.59 -12.02 25.77
C ALA A 6 -0.51 -11.28 26.56
N SER A 7 -0.49 -11.38 27.90
CA SER A 7 -1.43 -10.67 28.77
C SER A 7 -1.29 -9.15 28.65
N LEU A 8 -0.07 -8.62 28.54
CA LEU A 8 0.18 -7.20 28.32
C LEU A 8 -0.34 -6.74 26.95
N ILE A 9 -0.10 -7.51 25.89
CA ILE A 9 -0.56 -7.16 24.55
C ILE A 9 -2.09 -7.15 24.51
N LEU A 10 -2.74 -8.18 25.06
CA LEU A 10 -4.20 -8.27 25.11
C LEU A 10 -4.80 -7.12 25.92
N SER A 11 -4.22 -6.75 27.07
CA SER A 11 -4.73 -5.62 27.86
C SER A 11 -4.67 -4.29 27.10
N VAL A 12 -3.61 -4.07 26.32
CA VAL A 12 -3.49 -2.88 25.46
C VAL A 12 -4.47 -2.95 24.29
N TRP A 13 -4.59 -4.10 23.63
CA TRP A 13 -5.34 -4.23 22.38
C TRP A 13 -6.86 -4.33 22.56
N GLU A 14 -7.33 -4.96 23.64
CA GLU A 14 -8.75 -5.15 23.91
C GLU A 14 -9.42 -3.93 24.56
N SER A 15 -8.63 -3.08 25.23
CA SER A 15 -9.12 -1.92 25.98
C SER A 15 -8.69 -0.58 25.37
N GLN A 16 -8.46 -0.54 24.06
CA GLN A 16 -8.02 0.67 23.38
C GLN A 16 -9.11 1.75 23.44
N ARG A 17 -8.75 2.92 23.96
CA ARG A 17 -9.59 4.13 23.91
C ARG A 17 -8.90 5.16 23.04
N ARG A 18 -9.55 5.56 21.93
CA ARG A 18 -9.00 6.50 20.96
C ARG A 18 -9.73 7.83 21.05
N VAL A 19 -8.97 8.92 21.12
CA VAL A 19 -9.51 10.28 21.04
C VAL A 19 -9.40 10.75 19.59
N LEU A 20 -10.54 11.04 18.97
CA LEU A 20 -10.57 11.63 17.64
C LEU A 20 -10.12 13.09 17.75
N GLN A 21 -9.14 13.47 16.93
CA GLN A 21 -8.66 14.84 16.82
C GLN A 21 -8.79 15.34 15.38
N TYR A 22 -9.28 16.57 15.22
CA TYR A 22 -9.37 17.23 13.93
C TYR A 22 -9.20 18.74 14.10
N ALA A 23 -8.31 19.34 13.31
CA ALA A 23 -8.07 20.78 13.28
C ALA A 23 -7.79 21.44 14.67
N GLY A 24 -7.15 20.72 15.58
CA GLY A 24 -6.84 21.19 16.93
C GLY A 24 -7.93 20.94 17.97
N GLU A 25 -9.10 20.47 17.54
CA GLU A 25 -10.18 20.03 18.42
C GLU A 25 -10.03 18.54 18.74
N ALA A 26 -10.46 18.14 19.93
CA ALA A 26 -10.47 16.76 20.39
C ALA A 26 -11.87 16.37 20.87
N ASN A 27 -12.34 15.19 20.47
CA ASN A 27 -13.58 14.64 21.00
C ASN A 27 -13.42 14.39 22.51
N THR A 28 -14.32 14.94 23.33
CA THR A 28 -14.31 14.79 24.78
C THR A 28 -14.66 13.36 25.22
N ASN A 29 -15.26 12.57 24.33
CA ASN A 29 -15.63 11.18 24.56
C ASN A 29 -14.72 10.25 23.75
N PRO A 30 -13.74 9.59 24.38
CA PRO A 30 -12.90 8.60 23.71
C PRO A 30 -13.74 7.41 23.22
N GLU A 31 -13.48 6.97 22.00
CA GLU A 31 -14.11 5.78 21.42
C GLU A 31 -13.36 4.52 21.84
N GLU A 32 -14.11 3.50 22.27
CA GLU A 32 -13.55 2.18 22.53
C GLU A 32 -13.41 1.41 21.21
N VAL A 33 -12.19 0.94 20.90
CA VAL A 33 -11.88 0.29 19.63
C VAL A 33 -11.40 -1.13 19.85
N LYS A 34 -12.21 -2.10 19.41
CA LYS A 34 -11.95 -3.55 19.62
C LYS A 34 -11.50 -4.28 18.35
N THR A 35 -11.60 -3.64 17.19
CA THR A 35 -11.44 -4.27 15.87
C THR A 35 -10.27 -3.69 15.07
N SER A 36 -9.24 -3.20 15.75
CA SER A 36 -8.05 -2.69 15.06
C SER A 36 -6.78 -2.84 15.88
N LEU A 37 -5.66 -2.93 15.17
CA LEU A 37 -4.34 -2.95 15.77
C LEU A 37 -3.86 -1.50 16.03
N PRO A 38 -3.19 -1.22 17.16
CA PRO A 38 -2.57 0.08 17.40
C PRO A 38 -1.48 0.41 16.38
N GLN A 39 -1.53 1.59 15.76
CA GLN A 39 -0.46 2.04 14.87
C GLN A 39 0.75 2.53 15.68
N GLY A 40 1.95 2.12 15.27
CA GLY A 40 3.20 2.44 15.97
C GLY A 40 3.56 1.48 17.11
N ASP A 41 2.68 0.53 17.44
CA ASP A 41 2.99 -0.55 18.36
C ASP A 41 3.85 -1.64 17.67
N PRO A 42 4.97 -2.07 18.28
CA PRO A 42 5.88 -3.03 17.65
C PRO A 42 5.27 -4.44 17.46
N TRP A 43 4.26 -4.81 18.25
CA TRP A 43 3.61 -6.11 18.16
C TRP A 43 2.53 -6.18 17.09
N SER A 44 1.95 -5.04 16.75
CA SER A 44 0.85 -4.93 15.79
C SER A 44 1.26 -5.40 14.40
N LEU A 45 2.49 -5.10 13.97
CA LEU A 45 3.00 -5.60 12.69
C LEU A 45 3.13 -7.13 12.67
N ILE A 46 3.59 -7.71 13.78
CA ILE A 46 3.74 -9.17 13.90
C ILE A 46 2.37 -9.84 13.87
N ALA A 47 1.37 -9.31 14.59
CA ALA A 47 0.02 -9.86 14.53
C ALA A 47 -0.60 -9.75 13.15
N MET A 48 -0.43 -8.62 12.46
CA MET A 48 -0.90 -8.48 11.07
C MET A 48 -0.24 -9.54 10.17
N ALA A 49 1.07 -9.76 10.30
CA ALA A 49 1.77 -10.79 9.54
C ALA A 49 1.25 -12.20 9.83
N VAL A 50 0.94 -12.52 11.10
CA VAL A 50 0.36 -13.82 11.49
C VAL A 50 -1.04 -14.01 10.89
N VAL A 51 -1.89 -12.99 10.94
CA VAL A 51 -3.25 -13.02 10.35
C VAL A 51 -3.17 -13.26 8.84
N LEU A 52 -2.25 -12.60 8.15
CA LEU A 52 -2.06 -12.71 6.70
C LEU A 52 -1.27 -13.94 6.26
N LEU A 53 -0.66 -14.69 7.18
CA LEU A 53 0.07 -15.90 6.84
C LEU A 53 -0.85 -17.01 6.32
N LEU A 54 -2.06 -17.12 6.86
CA LEU A 54 -3.05 -18.11 6.44
C LEU A 54 -3.44 -17.98 4.96
N PRO A 55 -3.93 -16.81 4.48
CA PRO A 55 -4.23 -16.64 3.07
C PRO A 55 -3.00 -16.82 2.19
N LEU A 56 -1.82 -16.38 2.65
CA LEU A 56 -0.58 -16.55 1.89
C LEU A 56 -0.23 -18.02 1.67
N LEU A 57 -0.32 -18.85 2.71
CA LEU A 57 -0.04 -20.29 2.62
C LEU A 57 -1.07 -21.03 1.76
N ASP A 58 -2.35 -20.69 1.89
CA ASP A 58 -3.41 -21.29 1.07
C ASP A 58 -3.26 -20.93 -0.41
N LEU A 59 -3.04 -19.65 -0.70
CA LEU A 59 -2.89 -19.18 -2.08
C LEU A 59 -1.62 -19.68 -2.76
N ARG A 60 -0.52 -19.89 -2.01
CA ARG A 60 0.70 -20.52 -2.53
C ARG A 60 0.55 -22.00 -2.89
N ARG A 61 -0.48 -22.68 -2.36
CA ARG A 61 -0.85 -24.03 -2.79
C ARG A 61 -1.70 -24.04 -4.06
N GLY A 62 -2.03 -22.85 -4.59
CA GLY A 62 -2.76 -22.67 -5.83
C GLY A 62 -1.96 -23.10 -7.08
N PRO A 63 -2.39 -22.68 -8.26
CA PRO A 63 -1.71 -22.99 -9.51
C PRO A 63 -0.24 -22.57 -9.46
N GLU A 64 0.67 -23.44 -9.92
CA GLU A 64 2.11 -23.13 -10.07
C GLU A 64 2.37 -21.95 -11.03
N THR A 65 1.35 -21.54 -11.79
CA THR A 65 1.38 -20.41 -12.72
C THR A 65 1.25 -19.04 -12.05
N THR A 66 1.08 -18.98 -10.73
CA THR A 66 0.82 -17.72 -10.01
C THR A 66 1.77 -17.50 -8.84
N ASP A 67 2.50 -16.38 -8.89
CA ASP A 67 3.36 -15.91 -7.81
C ASP A 67 2.68 -14.77 -7.02
N ILE A 68 2.95 -14.72 -5.72
CA ILE A 68 2.44 -13.68 -4.81
C ILE A 68 3.56 -13.02 -4.01
N MET A 69 3.51 -11.69 -3.96
CA MET A 69 4.31 -10.84 -3.10
C MET A 69 3.39 -10.09 -2.13
N LEU A 70 3.70 -10.16 -0.83
CA LEU A 70 2.95 -9.51 0.23
C LEU A 70 3.89 -8.59 1.02
N TYR A 71 3.50 -7.33 1.14
CA TYR A 71 4.14 -6.32 1.98
C TYR A 71 3.09 -5.74 2.94
N VAL A 72 2.84 -6.46 4.04
CA VAL A 72 1.82 -6.11 5.03
C VAL A 72 0.44 -5.98 4.37
N ASP A 73 -0.11 -4.78 4.24
CA ASP A 73 -1.41 -4.51 3.63
C ASP A 73 -1.34 -4.37 2.10
N ASP A 74 -0.16 -4.07 1.55
CA ASP A 74 0.07 -4.00 0.11
C ASP A 74 0.45 -5.39 -0.44
N ARG A 75 -0.08 -5.72 -1.61
CA ARG A 75 0.12 -7.04 -2.21
C ARG A 75 0.01 -6.99 -3.72
N ALA A 76 0.79 -7.83 -4.36
CA ALA A 76 0.78 -8.03 -5.80
C ALA A 76 0.88 -9.52 -6.10
N TRP A 77 0.25 -9.94 -7.19
CA TRP A 77 0.41 -11.27 -7.73
C TRP A 77 0.56 -11.20 -9.24
N ALA A 78 1.22 -12.19 -9.82
CA ALA A 78 1.44 -12.31 -11.24
C ALA A 78 1.05 -13.71 -11.68
N SER A 79 0.33 -13.82 -12.79
CA SER A 79 -0.10 -15.09 -13.38
C SER A 79 0.19 -15.12 -14.88
N THR A 80 0.27 -16.30 -15.48
CA THR A 80 0.50 -16.45 -16.93
C THR A 80 -0.69 -16.03 -17.79
N ASN A 81 -1.89 -15.95 -17.21
CA ASN A 81 -3.11 -15.56 -17.91
C ASN A 81 -4.07 -14.75 -17.00
N ALA A 82 -4.97 -13.99 -17.63
CA ALA A 82 -5.90 -13.12 -16.93
C ALA A 82 -6.93 -13.89 -16.06
N SER A 83 -7.32 -15.10 -16.45
CA SER A 83 -8.30 -15.91 -15.71
C SER A 83 -7.76 -16.32 -14.34
N ASP A 84 -6.54 -16.86 -14.31
CA ASP A 84 -5.84 -17.23 -13.08
C ASP A 84 -5.60 -16.00 -12.19
N CYS A 85 -5.19 -14.87 -12.79
CA CYS A 85 -5.01 -13.61 -12.07
C CYS A 85 -6.31 -13.15 -11.38
N MET A 86 -7.44 -13.21 -12.08
CA MET A 86 -8.76 -12.83 -11.53
C MET A 86 -9.27 -13.84 -10.49
N ASN A 87 -9.06 -15.13 -10.71
CA ASN A 87 -9.40 -16.19 -9.76
C ASN A 87 -8.63 -15.99 -8.44
N PHE A 88 -7.33 -15.70 -8.54
CA PHE A 88 -6.48 -15.42 -7.39
C PHE A 88 -6.97 -14.20 -6.59
N GLY A 89 -7.28 -13.10 -7.29
CA GLY A 89 -7.87 -11.91 -6.65
C GLY A 89 -9.20 -12.19 -5.94
N ARG A 90 -10.07 -13.03 -6.52
CA ARG A 90 -11.33 -13.44 -5.89
C ARG A 90 -11.10 -14.28 -4.62
N LYS A 91 -10.17 -15.25 -4.65
CA LYS A 91 -9.80 -16.04 -3.47
C LYS A 91 -9.23 -15.16 -2.36
N TRP A 92 -8.40 -14.19 -2.71
CA TRP A 92 -7.90 -13.21 -1.74
C TRP A 92 -9.06 -12.42 -1.11
N LYS A 93 -10.00 -11.90 -1.91
CA LYS A 93 -11.17 -11.16 -1.38
C LYS A 93 -12.01 -11.99 -0.41
N ASP A 94 -12.21 -13.28 -0.69
CA ASP A 94 -12.88 -14.22 0.23
C ASP A 94 -12.11 -14.33 1.55
N TRP A 95 -10.80 -14.53 1.49
CA TRP A 95 -9.94 -14.52 2.69
C TRP A 95 -10.03 -13.22 3.48
N SER A 96 -9.93 -12.06 2.82
CA SER A 96 -10.06 -10.76 3.49
C SER A 96 -11.40 -10.65 4.21
N SER A 97 -12.50 -11.05 3.58
CA SER A 97 -13.82 -11.05 4.21
C SER A 97 -13.87 -11.96 5.44
N ARG A 98 -13.27 -13.15 5.39
CA ARG A 98 -13.22 -14.09 6.52
C ARG A 98 -12.39 -13.58 7.69
N LEU A 99 -11.33 -12.81 7.40
CA LEU A 99 -10.47 -12.19 8.39
C LEU A 99 -11.00 -10.85 8.92
N GLY A 100 -12.17 -10.39 8.44
CA GLY A 100 -12.74 -9.09 8.80
C GLY A 100 -11.99 -7.89 8.20
N LEU A 101 -11.16 -8.11 7.18
CA LEU A 101 -10.44 -7.08 6.45
C LEU A 101 -11.30 -6.52 5.32
N LYS A 102 -11.19 -5.21 5.08
CA LYS A 102 -11.91 -4.52 4.00
C LYS A 102 -10.96 -4.06 2.91
N GLU A 103 -11.21 -4.53 1.70
CA GLU A 103 -10.40 -4.20 0.54
C GLU A 103 -10.71 -2.82 -0.04
N ASN A 104 -9.66 -2.16 -0.55
CA ASN A 104 -9.80 -0.89 -1.26
C ASN A 104 -9.86 -1.13 -2.77
N GLU A 105 -11.05 -1.41 -3.28
CA GLU A 105 -11.29 -1.70 -4.71
C GLU A 105 -10.86 -0.57 -5.65
N ALA A 106 -10.86 0.68 -5.17
CA ALA A 106 -10.42 1.81 -5.99
C ALA A 106 -8.91 1.77 -6.27
N LYS A 107 -8.14 1.13 -5.39
CA LYS A 107 -6.69 0.93 -5.55
C LYS A 107 -6.34 -0.34 -6.31
N GLU A 108 -7.26 -1.27 -6.48
CA GLU A 108 -7.00 -2.51 -7.22
C GLU A 108 -6.69 -2.18 -8.69
N LYS A 109 -5.55 -2.69 -9.17
CA LYS A 109 -5.10 -2.51 -10.55
C LYS A 109 -4.63 -3.82 -11.16
N TYR A 110 -4.99 -4.05 -12.42
CA TYR A 110 -4.46 -5.10 -13.28
C TYR A 110 -3.58 -4.50 -14.36
N TYR A 111 -2.54 -5.22 -14.75
CA TYR A 111 -1.56 -4.75 -15.72
C TYR A 111 -1.09 -5.89 -16.61
N ARG A 112 -0.84 -5.55 -17.87
CA ARG A 112 -0.07 -6.33 -18.83
C ARG A 112 0.73 -5.35 -19.68
N GLN A 113 1.92 -5.77 -20.13
CA GLN A 113 2.83 -4.93 -20.91
C GLN A 113 2.17 -4.30 -22.15
N ASN A 114 1.34 -5.06 -22.87
CA ASN A 114 0.52 -4.51 -23.94
C ASN A 114 -0.86 -4.12 -23.41
N TYR A 115 -1.10 -2.81 -23.28
CA TYR A 115 -2.34 -2.27 -22.73
C TYR A 115 -3.59 -2.64 -23.55
N ALA A 116 -3.50 -2.66 -24.88
CA ALA A 116 -4.63 -3.02 -25.73
C ALA A 116 -5.04 -4.49 -25.52
N LEU A 117 -4.05 -5.39 -25.46
CA LEU A 117 -4.30 -6.79 -25.13
C LEU A 117 -4.77 -6.97 -23.68
N ALA A 118 -4.30 -6.13 -22.75
CA ALA A 118 -4.77 -6.12 -21.37
C ALA A 118 -6.28 -5.85 -21.30
N LEU A 119 -6.74 -4.80 -22.00
CA LEU A 119 -8.16 -4.46 -22.07
C LEU A 119 -8.99 -5.62 -22.59
N GLU A 120 -8.55 -6.28 -23.65
CA GLU A 120 -9.27 -7.40 -24.24
C GLU A 120 -9.32 -8.63 -23.31
N GLU A 121 -8.19 -9.08 -22.79
CA GLU A 121 -8.11 -10.29 -21.97
C GLU A 121 -8.83 -10.11 -20.63
N PHE A 122 -8.60 -8.98 -19.96
CA PHE A 122 -9.24 -8.72 -18.68
C PHE A 122 -10.74 -8.43 -18.83
N ALA A 123 -11.19 -7.84 -19.95
CA ALA A 123 -12.62 -7.72 -20.24
C ALA A 123 -13.29 -9.09 -20.43
N LYS A 124 -12.63 -10.04 -21.12
CA LYS A 124 -13.15 -11.41 -21.33
C LYS A 124 -13.39 -12.16 -20.01
N VAL A 125 -12.59 -11.87 -18.98
CA VAL A 125 -12.73 -12.49 -17.64
C VAL A 125 -13.51 -11.60 -16.65
N GLY A 126 -14.15 -10.53 -17.13
CA GLY A 126 -15.07 -9.71 -16.34
C GLY A 126 -14.41 -8.65 -15.45
N ALA A 127 -13.16 -8.26 -15.70
CA ALA A 127 -12.53 -7.17 -14.96
C ALA A 127 -13.11 -5.80 -15.36
N PRO A 128 -13.40 -4.90 -14.41
CA PRO A 128 -13.85 -3.55 -14.73
C PRO A 128 -12.77 -2.77 -15.50
N PRO A 129 -13.07 -2.07 -16.61
CA PRO A 129 -12.06 -1.33 -17.37
C PRO A 129 -11.23 -0.33 -16.54
N LYS A 130 -11.86 0.27 -15.51
CA LYS A 130 -11.23 1.22 -14.57
C LYS A 130 -10.11 0.65 -13.71
N THR A 131 -10.05 -0.68 -13.55
CA THR A 131 -8.99 -1.35 -12.81
C THR A 131 -7.80 -1.70 -13.71
N ILE A 132 -7.92 -1.62 -15.03
CA ILE A 132 -6.83 -1.93 -15.95
C ILE A 132 -5.93 -0.69 -16.11
N SER A 133 -4.65 -0.83 -15.78
CA SER A 133 -3.65 0.24 -15.85
C SER A 133 -2.53 -0.14 -16.81
N GLY A 134 -1.99 0.85 -17.54
CA GLY A 134 -0.78 0.69 -18.35
C GLY A 134 0.54 0.93 -17.59
N ALA A 135 0.45 1.45 -16.36
CA ALA A 135 1.61 1.73 -15.50
C ALA A 135 1.18 1.65 -14.02
N PRO A 136 1.03 0.45 -13.44
CA PRO A 136 0.69 0.30 -12.04
C PRO A 136 1.86 0.78 -11.15
N ALA A 137 1.53 1.33 -9.98
CA ALA A 137 2.51 1.66 -8.96
C ALA A 137 2.56 0.55 -7.91
N LEU A 138 3.75 0.02 -7.63
CA LEU A 138 4.03 -0.98 -6.60
C LEU A 138 5.05 -0.39 -5.62
N LEU A 139 4.71 -0.33 -4.33
CA LEU A 139 5.60 0.18 -3.27
C LEU A 139 6.23 1.56 -3.58
N GLY A 140 5.49 2.42 -4.30
CA GLY A 140 5.95 3.76 -4.67
C GLY A 140 6.71 3.86 -5.99
N VAL A 141 6.98 2.74 -6.66
CA VAL A 141 7.64 2.66 -7.98
C VAL A 141 6.60 2.36 -9.05
N GLU A 142 6.60 3.10 -10.14
CA GLU A 142 5.73 2.85 -11.28
C GLU A 142 6.40 1.89 -12.27
N LEU A 143 5.69 0.84 -12.65
CA LEU A 143 6.15 -0.07 -13.71
C LEU A 143 6.01 0.63 -15.07
N ALA A 144 7.03 0.46 -15.91
CA ALA A 144 7.07 0.96 -17.27
C ALA A 144 7.54 -0.15 -18.23
N PRO A 145 7.07 -0.16 -19.48
CA PRO A 145 7.64 -1.02 -20.51
C PRO A 145 9.10 -0.61 -20.80
N GLU A 146 9.91 -1.58 -21.21
CA GLU A 146 11.33 -1.40 -21.55
C GLU A 146 11.56 -0.39 -22.68
N THR A 147 10.59 -0.23 -23.58
CA THR A 147 10.62 0.77 -24.66
C THR A 147 10.52 2.22 -24.19
N GLY A 148 10.46 2.43 -22.87
CA GLY A 148 10.34 3.73 -22.23
C GLY A 148 8.89 4.24 -22.24
N ARG A 149 8.60 5.15 -21.31
CA ARG A 149 7.34 5.91 -21.28
C ARG A 149 7.61 7.37 -20.95
N PRO A 150 6.76 8.30 -21.40
CA PRO A 150 6.78 9.66 -20.86
C PRO A 150 6.50 9.65 -19.35
N PHE A 151 6.97 10.69 -18.65
CA PHE A 151 6.69 10.88 -17.23
C PHE A 151 5.19 10.89 -16.97
N THR A 152 4.73 10.16 -15.95
CA THR A 152 3.34 10.26 -15.50
C THR A 152 3.10 11.61 -14.83
N ASP A 153 1.84 12.01 -14.74
CA ASP A 153 1.47 13.24 -14.03
C ASP A 153 1.86 13.19 -12.54
N LYS A 154 1.94 11.98 -11.95
CA LYS A 154 2.44 11.80 -10.59
C LYS A 154 3.93 12.10 -10.48
N GLU A 155 4.74 11.57 -11.39
CA GLU A 155 6.18 11.85 -11.42
C GLU A 155 6.47 13.32 -11.70
N LYS A 156 5.74 13.93 -12.63
CA LYS A 156 5.81 15.38 -12.89
C LYS A 156 5.50 16.17 -11.62
N LYS A 157 4.39 15.85 -10.93
CA LYS A 157 4.04 16.48 -9.65
C LYS A 157 5.09 16.29 -8.56
N LYS A 158 5.69 15.10 -8.46
CA LYS A 158 6.80 14.81 -7.53
C LYS A 158 8.01 15.72 -7.82
N LEU A 159 8.41 15.83 -9.08
CA LEU A 159 9.49 16.71 -9.52
C LEU A 159 9.17 18.19 -9.25
N ASP A 160 7.95 18.63 -9.55
CA ASP A 160 7.49 20.00 -9.29
C ASP A 160 7.52 20.34 -7.78
N GLN A 161 7.08 19.39 -6.94
CA GLN A 161 7.14 19.54 -5.48
C GLN A 161 8.59 19.57 -4.98
N ALA A 162 9.46 18.69 -5.48
CA ALA A 162 10.88 18.70 -5.14
C ALA A 162 11.53 20.04 -5.54
N ALA A 163 11.24 20.56 -6.73
CA ALA A 163 11.72 21.85 -7.20
C ALA A 163 11.18 23.01 -6.35
N LEU A 164 9.91 22.96 -5.94
CA LEU A 164 9.32 23.93 -5.01
C LEU A 164 10.04 23.92 -3.66
N VAL A 165 10.28 22.74 -3.08
CA VAL A 165 10.99 22.60 -1.81
C VAL A 165 12.44 23.09 -1.91
N ALA A 166 13.13 22.78 -3.02
CA ALA A 166 14.48 23.28 -3.26
C ALA A 166 14.53 24.81 -3.36
N ARG A 167 13.56 25.43 -4.05
CA ARG A 167 13.42 26.90 -4.11
C ARG A 167 13.18 27.50 -2.72
N LYS A 168 12.30 26.90 -1.92
CA LYS A 168 12.06 27.35 -0.53
C LYS A 168 13.30 27.20 0.36
N ALA A 169 14.06 26.11 0.21
CA ALA A 169 15.31 25.91 0.94
C ALA A 169 16.37 26.97 0.56
N ARG A 170 16.43 27.36 -0.72
CA ARG A 170 17.32 28.43 -1.21
C ARG A 170 17.02 29.78 -0.55
N SER A 171 15.75 30.10 -0.31
CA SER A 171 15.32 31.38 0.27
C SER A 171 15.46 31.45 1.81
N LEU A 172 15.89 30.39 2.48
CA LEU A 172 16.09 30.41 3.93
C LEU A 172 17.26 31.35 4.30
N PRO A 173 17.15 32.15 5.38
CA PRO A 173 18.22 33.02 5.87
C PRO A 173 19.27 32.20 6.64
N LEU A 174 19.84 31.18 6.00
CA LEU A 174 20.80 30.23 6.57
C LEU A 174 22.07 30.15 5.71
N PRO A 175 23.23 29.83 6.30
CA PRO A 175 24.45 29.56 5.55
C PRO A 175 24.26 28.47 4.50
N ALA A 176 24.97 28.58 3.37
CA ALA A 176 24.83 27.66 2.23
C ALA A 176 24.92 26.16 2.58
N PRO A 177 25.84 25.71 3.47
CA PRO A 177 25.91 24.29 3.85
C PRO A 177 24.63 23.78 4.54
N ARG A 178 23.98 24.63 5.35
CA ARG A 178 22.71 24.27 6.02
C ARG A 178 21.54 24.24 5.03
N ARG A 179 21.49 25.17 4.07
CA ARG A 179 20.48 25.15 3.00
C ARG A 179 20.60 23.90 2.13
N LEU A 180 21.82 23.49 1.78
CA LEU A 180 22.09 22.26 1.03
C LEU A 180 21.63 21.01 1.80
N ARG A 181 21.93 20.93 3.11
CA ARG A 181 21.44 19.82 3.95
C ARG A 181 19.91 19.75 4.00
N ILE A 182 19.23 20.89 4.13
CA ILE A 182 17.75 20.94 4.12
C ILE A 182 17.19 20.52 2.77
N ALA A 183 17.76 20.99 1.67
CA ALA A 183 17.36 20.58 0.33
C ALA A 183 17.58 19.07 0.12
N ALA A 184 18.73 18.53 0.52
CA ALA A 184 19.00 17.10 0.46
C ALA A 184 18.01 16.27 1.28
N ALA A 185 17.67 16.71 2.49
CA ALA A 185 16.76 15.98 3.38
C ALA A 185 15.27 16.11 3.01
N LYS A 186 14.88 17.13 2.24
CA LYS A 186 13.46 17.44 2.00
C LYS A 186 13.04 17.46 0.52
N ALA A 187 13.92 17.87 -0.39
CA ALA A 187 13.62 17.91 -1.83
C ALA A 187 13.94 16.58 -2.51
N VAL A 188 15.10 15.97 -2.22
CA VAL A 188 15.52 14.70 -2.84
C VAL A 188 14.54 13.56 -2.56
N PRO A 189 14.03 13.35 -1.32
CA PRO A 189 13.04 12.31 -1.05
C PRO A 189 11.68 12.54 -1.72
N LYS A 190 11.42 13.74 -2.24
CA LYS A 190 10.19 14.05 -2.98
C LYS A 190 10.32 13.76 -4.48
N ALA A 191 11.54 13.73 -5.01
CA ALA A 191 11.84 13.38 -6.39
C ALA A 191 11.99 11.87 -6.63
N ALA A 192 12.24 11.10 -5.56
CA ALA A 192 12.26 9.64 -5.56
C ALA A 192 10.85 9.01 -5.59
#